data_AF-A0A1J4YX82-F1
#
_entry.id   AF-A0A1J4YX82-F1
#
_cell.length_a   1.000
_cell.length_b   1.000
_cell.length_c   1.000
_cell.angle_alpha   90.00
_cell.angle_beta   90.00
_cell.angle_gamma   90.00
#
_symmetry.space_group_name_H-M   'P 1'
#
loop_
_entity.id
_entity.type
_entity.pdbx_description
1 polymer ?
#
loop_
_entity_poly.entity_id
_entity_poly.type
_entity_poly.pdbx_seq_one_letter_code
_entity_poly.pdbx_strand_id
1 'polypeptide(L)'
;MEEFINVFINIIVPLISGLVFFALAKYVKHIGPLRHFTAGKETYDHAFWGFITFGIYLASRPLQILLGPHPVPLIVNNIREFFMIGIFAPSIFIAIYGLAYGGENIKKWMRWVIYGICILLAMVFVFINIRAIGGAEEIFRIANYPAYDGMWFKNMTPERAKLMAVLFVCRVTSPVLVLAIGATIALSRAFHYPQERKKLYSNMPKKLILTGIGTYLFSISMLTVGFVWLLGKIPNQWWGYYVGALLAGFFESWSISLPVRKEEI
;
A
#
# COMPACT_ATOMS: atom_id res chain seq x y z
N MET A 1 22.87 20.54 0.77
CA MET A 1 21.91 20.04 1.77
C MET A 1 20.61 19.61 1.11
N GLU A 2 20.03 20.42 0.23
CA GLU A 2 18.78 20.11 -0.50
C GLU A 2 18.89 18.88 -1.42
N GLU A 3 19.97 18.74 -2.19
CA GLU A 3 20.22 17.56 -3.04
C GLU A 3 20.25 16.25 -2.24
N PHE A 4 20.94 16.28 -1.08
CA PHE A 4 20.98 15.14 -0.17
C PHE A 4 19.59 14.77 0.36
N ILE A 5 18.77 15.76 0.74
CA ILE A 5 17.39 15.53 1.19
C ILE A 5 16.55 14.90 0.07
N ASN A 6 16.68 15.38 -1.17
CA ASN A 6 15.95 14.86 -2.32
C ASN A 6 16.33 13.41 -2.65
N VAL A 7 17.63 13.08 -2.62
CA VAL A 7 18.12 11.71 -2.78
C VAL A 7 17.60 10.82 -1.65
N PHE A 8 17.69 11.29 -0.40
CA PHE A 8 17.23 10.53 0.74
C PHE A 8 15.74 10.19 0.64
N ILE A 9 14.90 11.18 0.37
CA ILE A 9 13.44 11.04 0.31
C ILE A 9 12.96 10.26 -0.92
N ASN A 10 13.58 10.42 -2.08
CA ASN A 10 13.11 9.81 -3.32
C ASN A 10 13.79 8.47 -3.67
N ILE A 11 14.93 8.16 -3.05
CA ILE A 11 15.70 6.95 -3.34
C ILE A 11 15.83 6.08 -2.11
N ILE A 12 16.43 6.60 -1.04
CA ILE A 12 16.80 5.79 0.13
C ILE A 12 15.55 5.34 0.89
N VAL A 13 14.65 6.28 1.25
CA VAL A 13 13.44 5.97 2.02
C VAL A 13 12.55 4.95 1.28
N PRO A 14 12.21 5.10 -0.01
CA PRO A 14 11.41 4.12 -0.73
C PRO A 14 12.05 2.72 -0.81
N LEU A 15 13.37 2.65 -0.98
CA LEU A 15 14.11 1.39 -0.99
C LEU A 15 14.01 0.70 0.38
N ILE A 16 14.26 1.44 1.47
CA ILE A 16 14.16 0.89 2.83
C ILE A 16 12.73 0.44 3.11
N SER A 17 11.72 1.26 2.78
CA SER A 17 10.31 0.88 2.92
C SER A 17 10.00 -0.39 2.14
N GLY A 18 10.44 -0.50 0.89
CA GLY A 18 10.24 -1.69 0.07
C GLY A 18 10.90 -2.95 0.65
N LEU A 19 12.13 -2.83 1.14
CA LEU A 19 12.86 -3.92 1.81
C LEU A 19 12.14 -4.42 3.07
N VAL A 20 11.56 -3.51 3.87
CA VAL A 20 10.73 -3.90 5.03
C VAL A 20 9.56 -4.78 4.60
N PHE A 21 8.85 -4.41 3.54
CA PHE A 21 7.73 -5.22 3.05
C PHE A 21 8.17 -6.53 2.38
N PHE A 22 9.33 -6.58 1.73
CA PHE A 22 9.90 -7.85 1.28
C PHE A 22 10.28 -8.77 2.45
N ALA A 23 10.83 -8.21 3.53
CA ALA A 23 11.12 -8.97 4.75
C ALA A 23 9.83 -9.49 5.39
N LEU A 24 8.78 -8.67 5.47
CA LEU A 24 7.45 -9.08 5.92
C LEU A 24 6.86 -10.20 5.07
N ALA A 25 6.95 -10.10 3.74
CA ALA A 25 6.50 -11.15 2.83
C ALA A 25 7.23 -12.47 3.09
N LYS A 26 8.57 -12.43 3.20
CA LYS A 26 9.39 -13.59 3.53
C LYS A 26 8.99 -14.19 4.89
N TYR A 27 8.76 -13.34 5.89
CA TYR A 27 8.37 -13.77 7.23
C TYR A 27 6.98 -14.42 7.23
N VAL A 28 6.00 -13.82 6.56
CA VAL A 28 4.66 -14.40 6.36
C VAL A 28 4.72 -15.77 5.69
N LYS A 29 5.52 -15.91 4.62
CA LYS A 29 5.72 -17.19 3.94
C LYS A 29 6.32 -18.25 4.86
N HIS A 30 7.21 -17.86 5.76
CA HIS A 30 7.82 -18.76 6.74
C HIS A 30 6.84 -19.21 7.83
N ILE A 31 6.06 -18.28 8.41
CA ILE A 31 5.14 -18.60 9.51
C ILE A 31 3.79 -19.17 9.04
N GLY A 32 3.40 -18.94 7.78
CA GLY A 32 2.11 -19.34 7.23
C GLY A 32 1.83 -20.83 7.42
N PRO A 33 2.75 -21.74 7.03
CA PRO A 33 2.61 -23.17 7.28
C PRO A 33 2.48 -23.54 8.76
N LEU A 34 3.10 -22.78 9.67
CA LEU A 34 3.05 -23.03 11.11
C LEU A 34 1.75 -22.54 11.75
N ARG A 35 1.06 -21.58 11.14
CA ARG A 35 -0.10 -20.87 11.73
C ARG A 35 -1.37 -20.97 10.90
N HIS A 36 -1.37 -21.75 9.82
CA HIS A 36 -2.51 -21.89 8.90
C HIS A 36 -3.78 -22.41 9.60
N PHE A 37 -3.65 -23.21 10.68
CA PHE A 37 -4.80 -23.68 11.47
C PHE A 37 -5.54 -22.56 12.23
N THR A 38 -4.91 -21.41 12.45
CA THR A 38 -5.52 -20.29 13.17
C THR A 38 -6.25 -19.32 12.25
N ALA A 39 -5.59 -18.88 11.18
CA ALA A 39 -6.10 -17.82 10.31
C ALA A 39 -6.44 -18.31 8.89
N GLY A 40 -6.20 -19.59 8.58
CA GLY A 40 -6.38 -20.16 7.25
C GLY A 40 -5.21 -19.86 6.31
N LYS A 41 -4.96 -20.77 5.37
CA LYS A 41 -3.90 -20.63 4.36
C LYS A 41 -4.10 -19.38 3.48
N GLU A 42 -5.33 -19.15 3.03
CA GLU A 42 -5.68 -18.02 2.15
C GLU A 42 -5.28 -16.66 2.75
N THR A 43 -5.42 -16.50 4.07
CA THR A 43 -5.01 -15.26 4.78
C THR A 43 -3.53 -14.97 4.60
N TYR A 44 -2.68 -15.97 4.78
CA TYR A 44 -1.23 -15.81 4.66
C TYR A 44 -0.78 -15.70 3.20
N ASP A 45 -1.42 -16.42 2.28
CA ASP A 45 -1.15 -16.31 0.85
C ASP A 45 -1.46 -14.89 0.35
N HIS A 46 -2.59 -14.31 0.76
CA HIS A 46 -2.94 -12.95 0.40
C HIS A 46 -2.08 -11.90 1.13
N ALA A 47 -1.72 -12.09 2.40
CA ALA A 47 -0.76 -11.21 3.07
C ALA A 47 0.60 -11.21 2.35
N PHE A 48 1.08 -12.38 1.91
CA PHE A 48 2.30 -12.51 1.13
C PHE A 48 2.24 -11.71 -0.18
N TRP A 49 1.19 -11.90 -0.98
CA TRP A 49 1.03 -11.17 -2.24
C TRP A 49 0.88 -9.67 -2.03
N GLY A 50 0.15 -9.26 -0.99
CA GLY A 50 0.05 -7.85 -0.60
C GLY A 50 1.43 -7.26 -0.28
N PHE A 51 2.20 -7.91 0.58
CA PHE A 51 3.52 -7.40 0.98
C PHE A 51 4.55 -7.42 -0.16
N ILE A 52 4.56 -8.44 -1.02
CA ILE A 52 5.45 -8.42 -2.20
C ILE A 52 5.10 -7.28 -3.14
N THR A 53 3.82 -7.13 -3.50
CA THR A 53 3.43 -6.12 -4.49
C THR A 53 3.60 -4.70 -3.96
N PHE A 54 3.38 -4.49 -2.66
CA PHE A 54 3.67 -3.21 -2.03
C PHE A 54 5.17 -2.94 -1.90
N GLY A 55 5.97 -3.97 -1.60
CA GLY A 55 7.43 -3.88 -1.65
C GLY A 55 7.93 -3.45 -3.02
N ILE A 56 7.40 -4.03 -4.10
CA ILE A 56 7.70 -3.63 -5.49
C ILE A 56 7.28 -2.18 -5.74
N TYR A 57 6.06 -1.80 -5.35
CA TYR A 57 5.57 -0.42 -5.50
C TYR A 57 6.52 0.61 -4.85
N LEU A 58 7.00 0.33 -3.64
CA LEU A 58 7.90 1.24 -2.92
C LEU A 58 9.31 1.23 -3.52
N ALA A 59 9.91 0.05 -3.68
CA ALA A 59 11.31 -0.12 -4.10
C ALA A 59 11.57 0.28 -5.56
N SER A 60 10.54 0.41 -6.39
CA SER A 60 10.67 0.82 -7.79
C SER A 60 10.56 2.34 -8.02
N ARG A 61 10.37 3.15 -6.97
CA ARG A 61 10.46 4.63 -7.10
C ARG A 61 11.80 5.10 -7.68
N PRO A 62 12.97 4.61 -7.24
CA PRO A 62 14.23 5.00 -7.86
C PRO A 62 14.28 4.67 -9.35
N LEU A 63 13.74 3.52 -9.75
CA LEU A 63 13.67 3.14 -11.17
C LEU A 63 12.79 4.12 -11.95
N GLN A 64 11.66 4.56 -11.37
CA GLN A 64 10.80 5.55 -12.01
C GLN A 64 11.54 6.85 -12.31
N ILE A 65 12.38 7.33 -11.38
CA ILE A 65 12.99 8.66 -11.52
C ILE A 65 14.37 8.64 -12.16
N LEU A 66 15.09 7.51 -12.12
CA LEU A 66 16.46 7.40 -12.60
C LEU A 66 16.59 6.73 -13.98
N LEU A 67 15.57 6.08 -14.52
CA LEU A 67 15.70 5.38 -15.81
C LEU A 67 15.66 6.30 -17.05
N GLY A 68 15.57 7.61 -16.86
CA GLY A 68 15.62 8.61 -17.93
C GLY A 68 14.30 9.37 -18.09
N PRO A 69 14.18 10.19 -19.15
CA PRO A 69 13.03 11.07 -19.36
C PRO A 69 11.78 10.30 -19.83
N HIS A 70 10.72 11.05 -20.12
CA HIS A 70 9.49 10.52 -20.69
C HIS A 70 9.80 9.63 -21.93
N PRO A 71 9.19 8.43 -22.07
CA PRO A 71 8.02 7.92 -21.34
C PRO A 71 8.35 7.00 -20.15
N VAL A 72 9.62 6.81 -19.80
CA VAL A 72 10.01 5.77 -18.84
C VAL A 72 9.41 5.99 -17.44
N PRO A 73 9.43 7.21 -16.86
CA PRO A 73 8.79 7.46 -15.57
C PRO A 73 7.30 7.15 -15.58
N LEU A 74 6.60 7.40 -16.70
CA LEU A 74 5.19 7.07 -16.86
C LEU A 74 4.96 5.56 -16.84
N ILE A 75 5.76 4.80 -17.59
CA ILE A 75 5.63 3.33 -17.68
C ILE A 75 5.83 2.71 -16.30
N VAL A 76 6.90 3.10 -15.60
CA VAL A 76 7.18 2.59 -14.25
C VAL A 76 6.07 2.99 -13.28
N ASN A 77 5.61 4.25 -13.32
CA ASN A 77 4.50 4.71 -12.49
C ASN A 77 3.21 3.91 -12.74
N ASN A 78 2.87 3.62 -14.00
CA ASN A 78 1.69 2.82 -14.33
C ASN A 78 1.77 1.40 -13.77
N ILE A 79 2.93 0.75 -13.88
CA ILE A 79 3.14 -0.60 -13.32
C ILE A 79 3.04 -0.56 -11.79
N ARG A 80 3.66 0.45 -11.17
CA ARG A 80 3.59 0.68 -9.72
C ARG A 80 2.16 0.84 -9.23
N GLU A 81 1.42 1.76 -9.83
CA GLU A 81 0.03 2.05 -9.46
C GLU A 81 -0.88 0.86 -9.73
N PHE A 82 -0.63 0.10 -10.81
CA PHE A 82 -1.37 -1.12 -11.07
C PHE A 82 -1.18 -2.14 -9.93
N PHE A 83 0.05 -2.35 -9.47
CA PHE A 83 0.31 -3.25 -8.34
C PHE A 83 -0.32 -2.75 -7.04
N MET A 84 -0.26 -1.45 -6.76
CA MET A 84 -0.84 -0.88 -5.55
C MET A 84 -2.37 -0.99 -5.53
N ILE A 85 -3.03 -0.59 -6.61
CA ILE A 85 -4.49 -0.52 -6.72
C ILE A 85 -5.09 -1.91 -6.96
N GLY A 86 -4.52 -2.66 -7.90
CA GLY A 86 -5.08 -3.89 -8.44
C GLY A 86 -4.71 -5.16 -7.69
N ILE A 87 -3.60 -5.17 -6.94
CA ILE A 87 -3.13 -6.38 -6.23
C ILE A 87 -2.95 -6.13 -4.74
N PHE A 88 -2.19 -5.11 -4.34
CA PHE A 88 -1.88 -4.87 -2.92
C PHE A 88 -3.14 -4.61 -2.09
N ALA A 89 -3.93 -3.60 -2.43
CA ALA A 89 -5.13 -3.24 -1.69
C ALA A 89 -6.12 -4.41 -1.52
N PRO A 90 -6.52 -5.12 -2.60
CA PRO A 90 -7.43 -6.26 -2.45
C PRO A 90 -6.77 -7.42 -1.68
N SER A 91 -5.47 -7.67 -1.85
CA SER A 91 -4.74 -8.70 -1.09
C SER A 91 -4.78 -8.44 0.40
N ILE A 92 -4.43 -7.23 0.83
CA ILE A 92 -4.41 -6.87 2.25
C ILE A 92 -5.82 -6.86 2.82
N PHE A 93 -6.82 -6.38 2.08
CA PHE A 93 -8.20 -6.46 2.53
C PHE A 93 -8.63 -7.91 2.82
N ILE A 94 -8.38 -8.84 1.89
CA ILE A 94 -8.74 -10.25 2.06
C ILE A 94 -7.95 -10.87 3.22
N ALA A 95 -6.66 -10.54 3.37
CA ALA A 95 -5.85 -11.00 4.47
C ALA A 95 -6.38 -10.52 5.83
N ILE A 96 -6.76 -9.25 5.95
CA ILE A 96 -7.35 -8.70 7.18
C ILE A 96 -8.70 -9.36 7.48
N TYR A 97 -9.54 -9.53 6.46
CA TYR A 97 -10.82 -10.21 6.61
C TYR A 97 -10.64 -11.65 7.12
N GLY A 98 -9.71 -12.40 6.52
CA GLY A 98 -9.36 -13.74 6.94
C GLY A 98 -8.75 -13.80 8.34
N LEU A 99 -7.93 -12.83 8.73
CA LEU A 99 -7.40 -12.73 10.09
C LEU A 99 -8.51 -12.44 11.12
N ALA A 100 -9.48 -11.60 10.76
CA ALA A 100 -10.57 -11.19 11.63
C ALA A 100 -11.62 -12.29 11.85
N TYR A 101 -12.00 -12.99 10.78
CA TYR A 101 -13.11 -13.94 10.79
C TYR A 101 -12.71 -15.40 10.63
N GLY A 102 -11.48 -15.68 10.18
CA GLY A 102 -10.99 -17.00 9.79
C GLY A 102 -10.95 -17.13 8.27
N GLY A 103 -9.88 -17.72 7.73
CA GLY A 103 -9.67 -17.85 6.28
C GLY A 103 -10.71 -18.74 5.59
N GLU A 104 -11.35 -19.64 6.32
CA GLU A 104 -12.48 -20.45 5.87
C GLU A 104 -13.71 -19.62 5.49
N ASN A 105 -13.84 -18.41 6.04
CA ASN A 105 -14.93 -17.49 5.72
C ASN A 105 -14.67 -16.69 4.44
N ILE A 106 -13.47 -16.78 3.84
CA ILE A 106 -13.16 -16.14 2.56
C ILE A 106 -13.84 -16.92 1.44
N LYS A 107 -15.01 -16.44 1.01
CA LYS A 107 -15.76 -17.03 -0.10
C LYS A 107 -15.09 -16.69 -1.44
N LYS A 108 -15.07 -17.64 -2.37
CA LYS A 108 -14.49 -17.45 -3.73
C LYS A 108 -15.04 -16.22 -4.45
N TRP A 109 -16.36 -15.98 -4.37
CA TRP A 109 -16.99 -14.83 -5.03
C TRP A 109 -16.49 -13.50 -4.47
N MET A 110 -16.23 -13.41 -3.16
CA MET A 110 -15.72 -12.18 -2.53
C MET A 110 -14.35 -11.82 -3.08
N ARG A 111 -13.48 -12.83 -3.25
CA ARG A 111 -12.18 -12.66 -3.89
C ARG A 111 -12.33 -12.14 -5.32
N TRP A 112 -13.19 -12.77 -6.13
CA TRP A 112 -13.41 -12.34 -7.52
C TRP A 112 -13.96 -10.91 -7.62
N VAL A 113 -14.93 -10.55 -6.77
CA VAL A 113 -15.51 -9.21 -6.77
C VAL A 113 -14.49 -8.16 -6.37
N ILE A 114 -13.76 -8.39 -5.27
CA ILE A 114 -12.81 -7.40 -4.74
C ILE A 114 -11.62 -7.21 -5.68
N TYR A 115 -11.02 -8.30 -6.17
CA TYR A 115 -9.97 -8.21 -7.19
C TYR A 115 -10.49 -7.65 -8.50
N GLY A 116 -11.67 -8.06 -8.97
CA GLY A 116 -12.27 -7.60 -10.22
C GLY A 116 -12.47 -6.09 -10.24
N ILE A 117 -13.04 -5.52 -9.16
CA ILE A 117 -13.21 -4.07 -9.01
C ILE A 117 -11.85 -3.38 -8.96
N CYS A 118 -10.91 -3.88 -8.17
CA CYS A 118 -9.59 -3.26 -8.01
C CYS A 118 -8.75 -3.31 -9.29
N ILE A 119 -8.76 -4.42 -10.03
CA ILE A 119 -8.08 -4.56 -11.32
C ILE A 119 -8.72 -3.65 -12.36
N LEU A 120 -10.06 -3.56 -12.39
CA LEU A 120 -10.74 -2.62 -13.29
C LEU A 120 -10.34 -1.17 -12.99
N LEU A 121 -10.33 -0.76 -11.72
CA LEU A 121 -9.85 0.56 -11.31
C LEU A 121 -8.38 0.80 -11.68
N ALA A 122 -7.52 -0.20 -11.50
CA ALA A 122 -6.12 -0.13 -11.90
C ALA A 122 -5.95 0.05 -13.41
N MET A 123 -6.74 -0.65 -14.23
CA MET A 123 -6.74 -0.47 -15.68
C MET A 123 -7.21 0.93 -16.06
N VAL A 124 -8.31 1.42 -15.48
CA VAL A 124 -8.79 2.79 -15.68
C VAL A 124 -7.70 3.79 -15.30
N PHE A 125 -7.06 3.62 -14.14
CA PHE A 125 -5.95 4.48 -13.72
C PHE A 125 -4.85 4.52 -14.78
N VAL A 126 -4.36 3.37 -15.25
CA VAL A 126 -3.29 3.30 -16.25
C VAL A 126 -3.69 4.01 -17.55
N PHE A 127 -4.87 3.73 -18.09
CA PHE A 127 -5.35 4.34 -19.34
C PHE A 127 -5.53 5.85 -19.24
N ILE A 128 -6.04 6.34 -18.11
CA ILE A 128 -6.22 7.76 -17.86
C ILE A 128 -4.86 8.42 -17.62
N ASN A 129 -3.95 7.79 -16.88
CA ASN A 129 -2.66 8.35 -16.53
C ASN A 129 -1.77 8.57 -17.76
N ILE A 130 -1.85 7.67 -18.75
CA ILE A 130 -1.16 7.84 -20.05
C ILE A 130 -1.59 9.14 -20.75
N ARG A 131 -2.88 9.51 -20.65
CA ARG A 131 -3.43 10.72 -21.29
C ARG A 131 -3.29 11.97 -20.43
N ALA A 132 -3.29 11.80 -19.11
CA ALA A 132 -3.22 12.89 -18.15
C ALA A 132 -1.79 13.45 -18.02
N ILE A 133 -0.77 12.60 -18.16
CA ILE A 133 0.62 13.00 -18.01
C ILE A 133 1.03 13.85 -19.22
N GLY A 134 1.49 15.07 -18.95
CA GLY A 134 1.86 16.04 -19.98
C GLY A 134 3.33 15.93 -20.44
N GLY A 135 4.02 14.86 -20.04
CA GLY A 135 5.47 14.68 -20.19
C GLY A 135 6.17 14.40 -18.86
N ALA A 136 7.51 14.54 -18.84
CA ALA A 136 8.34 14.44 -17.65
C ALA A 136 9.20 15.70 -17.49
N GLU A 137 9.55 16.01 -16.26
CA GLU A 137 10.40 17.13 -15.87
C GLU A 137 11.55 16.67 -14.98
N GLU A 138 12.63 17.44 -14.96
CA GLU A 138 13.73 17.21 -14.03
C GLU A 138 13.30 17.65 -12.62
N ILE A 139 13.45 16.74 -11.64
CA ILE A 139 13.09 17.01 -10.23
C ILE A 139 14.31 17.33 -9.37
N PHE A 140 15.46 16.72 -9.65
CA PHE A 140 16.76 17.01 -9.04
C PHE A 140 17.87 16.36 -9.87
N ARG A 141 19.13 16.70 -9.56
CA ARG A 141 20.31 16.04 -10.12
C ARG A 141 21.06 15.27 -9.04
N ILE A 142 21.75 14.20 -9.44
CA ILE A 142 22.75 13.51 -8.62
C ILE A 142 24.07 13.75 -9.32
N ALA A 143 24.85 14.71 -8.82
CA ALA A 143 25.98 15.27 -9.57
C ALA A 143 25.55 15.71 -10.99
N ASN A 144 26.00 15.00 -12.03
CA ASN A 144 25.66 15.32 -13.43
C ASN A 144 24.51 14.50 -14.00
N TYR A 145 23.90 13.59 -13.22
CA TYR A 145 22.82 12.74 -13.69
C TYR A 145 21.44 13.32 -13.32
N PRO A 146 20.59 13.70 -14.29
CA PRO A 146 19.27 14.23 -14.02
C PRO A 146 18.27 13.13 -13.63
N ALA A 147 17.48 13.37 -12.58
CA ALA A 147 16.34 12.56 -12.20
C ALA A 147 15.05 13.19 -12.72
N TYR A 148 14.18 12.38 -13.32
CA TYR A 148 12.96 12.84 -13.99
C TYR A 148 11.69 12.36 -13.27
N ASP A 149 10.62 13.13 -13.31
CA ASP A 149 9.30 12.68 -12.86
C ASP A 149 8.19 13.24 -13.73
N GLY A 150 7.01 12.64 -13.65
CA GLY A 150 5.86 13.07 -14.45
C GLY A 150 5.36 14.47 -14.12
N MET A 151 4.93 15.21 -15.14
CA MET A 151 4.32 16.53 -14.97
C MET A 151 2.84 16.46 -14.56
N TRP A 152 2.50 15.74 -13.49
CA TRP A 152 1.08 15.58 -13.07
C TRP A 152 0.41 16.88 -12.64
N PHE A 153 1.17 17.78 -12.01
CA PHE A 153 0.63 18.96 -11.34
C PHE A 153 1.03 20.29 -11.98
N LYS A 154 1.77 20.25 -13.08
CA LYS A 154 2.26 21.43 -13.80
C LYS A 154 1.59 21.59 -15.15
N ASN A 155 1.39 22.84 -15.56
CA ASN A 155 0.79 23.23 -16.85
C ASN A 155 -0.53 22.49 -17.14
N MET A 156 -1.41 22.40 -16.13
CA MET A 156 -2.69 21.69 -16.24
C MET A 156 -3.65 22.46 -17.14
N THR A 157 -4.02 21.84 -18.27
CA THR A 157 -5.17 22.26 -19.06
C THR A 157 -6.47 21.84 -18.35
N PRO A 158 -7.62 22.47 -18.66
CA PRO A 158 -8.91 22.07 -18.09
C PRO A 158 -9.25 20.59 -18.31
N GLU A 159 -8.86 20.02 -19.45
CA GLU A 159 -9.03 18.60 -19.75
C GLU A 159 -8.15 17.72 -18.86
N ARG A 160 -6.84 18.05 -18.74
CA ARG A 160 -5.92 17.31 -17.88
C ARG A 160 -6.35 17.36 -16.42
N ALA A 161 -6.90 18.48 -15.95
CA ALA A 161 -7.44 18.60 -14.59
C ALA A 161 -8.59 17.61 -14.33
N LYS A 162 -9.49 17.41 -15.30
CA LYS A 162 -10.56 16.40 -15.20
C LYS A 162 -9.99 14.98 -15.16
N LEU A 163 -9.01 14.67 -16.01
CA LEU A 163 -8.34 13.36 -16.00
C LEU A 163 -7.61 13.10 -14.67
N MET A 164 -6.92 14.12 -14.13
CA MET A 164 -6.30 14.04 -12.81
C MET A 164 -7.32 13.76 -11.70
N ALA A 165 -8.50 14.38 -11.75
CA ALA A 165 -9.58 14.09 -10.79
C ALA A 165 -10.01 12.61 -10.83
N VAL A 166 -10.10 12.01 -12.03
CA VAL A 166 -10.39 10.57 -12.17
C VAL A 166 -9.29 9.71 -11.55
N LEU A 167 -8.00 10.09 -11.71
CA LEU A 167 -6.89 9.38 -11.06
C LEU A 167 -6.98 9.48 -9.52
N PHE A 168 -7.36 10.63 -8.99
CA PHE A 168 -7.59 10.80 -7.55
C PHE A 168 -8.76 9.93 -7.07
N VAL A 169 -9.87 9.89 -7.80
CA VAL A 169 -11.01 9.02 -7.47
C VAL A 169 -10.56 7.56 -7.44
N CYS A 170 -9.80 7.10 -8.45
CA CYS A 170 -9.27 5.75 -8.47
C CYS A 170 -8.46 5.44 -7.20
N ARG A 171 -7.53 6.33 -6.81
CA ARG A 171 -6.69 6.18 -5.60
C ARG A 171 -7.48 6.25 -4.29
N VAL A 172 -8.49 7.11 -4.21
CA VAL A 172 -9.39 7.22 -3.05
C VAL A 172 -10.20 5.93 -2.92
N THR A 173 -10.73 5.39 -4.02
CA THR A 173 -11.45 4.12 -3.97
C THR A 173 -10.52 2.96 -3.61
N SER A 174 -9.39 2.83 -4.29
CA SER A 174 -8.34 1.84 -4.00
C SER A 174 -6.96 2.46 -4.24
N PRO A 175 -6.05 2.47 -3.24
CA PRO A 175 -6.11 1.64 -2.04
C PRO A 175 -6.86 2.25 -0.85
N VAL A 176 -7.13 3.56 -0.80
CA VAL A 176 -7.51 4.27 0.44
C VAL A 176 -8.76 3.67 1.10
N LEU A 177 -9.92 3.71 0.44
CA LEU A 177 -11.16 3.22 1.06
C LEU A 177 -11.14 1.71 1.29
N VAL A 178 -10.59 0.92 0.36
CA VAL A 178 -10.44 -0.53 0.54
C VAL A 178 -9.65 -0.85 1.81
N LEU A 179 -8.52 -0.19 2.03
CA LEU A 179 -7.69 -0.41 3.22
C LEU A 179 -8.36 0.15 4.48
N ALA A 180 -9.01 1.31 4.43
CA ALA A 180 -9.75 1.87 5.56
C ALA A 180 -10.90 0.95 6.03
N ILE A 181 -11.62 0.32 5.08
CA ILE A 181 -12.65 -0.67 5.41
C ILE A 181 -11.99 -1.90 6.05
N GLY A 182 -10.88 -2.40 5.50
CA GLY A 182 -10.12 -3.49 6.11
C GLY A 182 -9.68 -3.18 7.55
N ALA A 183 -9.10 -2.00 7.77
CA ALA A 183 -8.68 -1.53 9.09
C ALA A 183 -9.87 -1.43 10.06
N THR A 184 -11.01 -0.93 9.60
CA THR A 184 -12.26 -0.87 10.39
C THR A 184 -12.73 -2.26 10.80
N ILE A 185 -12.70 -3.23 9.89
CA ILE A 185 -13.03 -4.63 10.17
C ILE A 185 -12.10 -5.19 11.25
N ALA A 186 -10.78 -5.00 11.10
CA ALA A 186 -9.80 -5.47 12.06
C ALA A 186 -10.05 -4.91 13.46
N LEU A 187 -10.21 -3.59 13.58
CA LEU A 187 -10.44 -2.92 14.87
C LEU A 187 -11.78 -3.30 15.49
N SER A 188 -12.86 -3.26 14.71
CA SER A 188 -14.19 -3.67 15.16
C SER A 188 -14.15 -5.10 15.71
N ARG A 189 -13.48 -6.01 14.99
CA ARG A 189 -13.34 -7.40 15.42
C ARG A 189 -12.45 -7.55 16.65
N ALA A 190 -11.42 -6.73 16.81
CA ALA A 190 -10.57 -6.77 17.99
C ALA A 190 -11.33 -6.42 19.27
N PHE A 191 -12.15 -5.36 19.22
CA PHE A 191 -12.95 -4.91 20.37
C PHE A 191 -14.08 -5.89 20.71
N HIS A 192 -14.67 -6.54 19.71
CA HIS A 192 -15.75 -7.51 19.87
C HIS A 192 -15.27 -8.97 19.74
N TYR A 193 -14.00 -9.24 20.06
CA TYR A 193 -13.45 -10.57 19.86
C TYR A 193 -14.09 -11.58 20.85
N PRO A 194 -14.60 -12.74 20.40
CA PRO A 194 -15.35 -13.67 21.25
C PRO A 194 -14.52 -14.21 22.42
N GLN A 195 -15.11 -14.23 23.63
CA GLN A 195 -14.40 -14.64 24.85
C GLN A 195 -13.89 -16.08 24.78
N GLU A 196 -14.65 -16.99 24.19
CA GLU A 196 -14.25 -18.39 23.98
C GLU A 196 -13.00 -18.48 23.11
N ARG A 197 -12.93 -17.70 22.03
CA ARG A 197 -11.75 -17.62 21.16
C ARG A 197 -10.57 -16.94 21.84
N LYS A 198 -10.79 -16.02 22.79
CA LYS A 198 -9.70 -15.41 23.58
C LYS A 198 -8.98 -16.43 24.45
N LYS A 199 -9.67 -17.47 24.93
CA LYS A 199 -9.03 -18.55 25.71
C LYS A 199 -7.99 -19.31 24.90
N LEU A 200 -8.25 -19.53 23.60
CA LEU A 200 -7.35 -20.23 22.69
C LEU A 200 -6.32 -19.28 22.04
N TYR A 201 -6.76 -18.08 21.68
CA TYR A 201 -6.03 -17.12 20.85
C TYR A 201 -5.94 -15.74 21.53
N SER A 202 -5.33 -15.71 22.71
CA SER A 202 -5.34 -14.54 23.59
C SER A 202 -4.64 -13.30 23.03
N ASN A 203 -3.73 -13.44 22.07
CA ASN A 203 -3.06 -12.31 21.39
C ASN A 203 -3.79 -11.83 20.14
N MET A 204 -4.82 -12.54 19.65
CA MET A 204 -5.51 -12.17 18.41
C MET A 204 -6.10 -10.75 18.44
N PRO A 205 -6.76 -10.29 19.53
CA PRO A 205 -7.23 -8.90 19.59
C PRO A 205 -6.10 -7.88 19.42
N LYS A 206 -4.93 -8.13 20.03
CA LYS A 206 -3.77 -7.24 19.90
C LYS A 206 -3.22 -7.25 18.47
N LYS A 207 -3.13 -8.41 17.83
CA LYS A 207 -2.75 -8.53 16.42
C LYS A 207 -3.67 -7.70 15.52
N LEU A 208 -4.98 -7.85 15.70
CA LEU A 208 -5.99 -7.11 14.94
C LEU A 208 -5.92 -5.60 15.18
N ILE A 209 -5.66 -5.15 16.42
CA ILE A 209 -5.43 -3.72 16.71
C ILE A 209 -4.20 -3.20 15.98
N LEU A 210 -3.06 -3.90 16.08
CA LEU A 210 -1.81 -3.48 15.45
C LEU A 210 -1.94 -3.44 13.93
N THR A 211 -2.52 -4.48 13.32
CA THR A 211 -2.79 -4.53 11.87
C THR A 211 -3.79 -3.44 11.45
N GLY A 212 -4.84 -3.20 12.23
CA GLY A 212 -5.80 -2.12 11.97
C GLY A 212 -5.15 -0.74 12.01
N ILE A 213 -4.32 -0.46 13.03
CA ILE A 213 -3.56 0.80 13.14
C ILE A 213 -2.60 0.95 11.97
N GLY A 214 -1.80 -0.07 11.66
CA GLY A 214 -0.85 -0.04 10.55
C GLY A 214 -1.52 0.24 9.22
N THR A 215 -2.62 -0.46 8.94
CA THR A 215 -3.42 -0.27 7.72
C THR A 215 -4.03 1.14 7.65
N TYR A 216 -4.55 1.66 8.76
CA TYR A 216 -5.05 3.04 8.80
C TYR A 216 -3.96 4.08 8.58
N LEU A 217 -2.78 3.91 9.16
CA LEU A 217 -1.68 4.85 8.99
C LEU A 217 -1.28 5.00 7.53
N PHE A 218 -1.23 3.91 6.77
CA PHE A 218 -0.98 3.99 5.34
C PHE A 218 -2.16 4.59 4.56
N SER A 219 -3.40 4.18 4.85
CA SER A 219 -4.59 4.72 4.19
C SER A 219 -4.74 6.23 4.41
N ILE A 220 -4.55 6.69 5.64
CA ILE A 220 -4.67 8.10 6.02
C ILE A 220 -3.50 8.88 5.44
N SER A 221 -2.27 8.37 5.48
CA SER A 221 -1.15 9.08 4.85
C SER A 221 -1.40 9.30 3.35
N MET A 222 -2.00 8.31 2.68
CA MET A 222 -2.36 8.44 1.28
C MET A 222 -3.41 9.54 1.04
N LEU A 223 -4.44 9.54 1.86
CA LEU A 223 -5.51 10.53 1.80
C LEU A 223 -5.02 11.95 2.11
N THR A 224 -4.18 12.10 3.15
CA THR A 224 -3.59 13.38 3.55
C THR A 224 -2.75 13.98 2.43
N VAL A 225 -1.89 13.19 1.76
CA VAL A 225 -1.11 13.68 0.62
C VAL A 225 -2.03 14.16 -0.52
N GLY A 226 -3.14 13.48 -0.76
CA GLY A 226 -4.16 13.93 -1.71
C GLY A 226 -4.77 15.29 -1.35
N PHE A 227 -5.13 15.49 -0.07
CA PHE A 227 -5.65 16.77 0.42
C PHE A 227 -4.62 17.90 0.41
N VAL A 228 -3.36 17.61 0.75
CA VAL A 228 -2.28 18.61 0.69
C VAL A 228 -2.13 19.15 -0.73
N TRP A 229 -2.30 18.31 -1.74
CA TRP A 229 -2.34 18.78 -3.12
C TRP A 229 -3.62 19.59 -3.43
N LEU A 230 -4.80 19.05 -3.12
CA LEU A 230 -6.09 19.71 -3.44
C LEU A 230 -6.21 21.10 -2.79
N LEU A 231 -5.78 21.23 -1.53
CA LEU A 231 -5.97 22.44 -0.73
C LEU A 231 -4.73 23.32 -0.71
N GLY A 232 -3.55 22.72 -0.54
CA GLY A 232 -2.28 23.44 -0.39
C GLY A 232 -1.52 23.66 -1.70
N LYS A 233 -1.92 23.00 -2.80
CA LYS A 233 -1.24 23.02 -4.10
C LYS A 233 0.25 22.69 -4.03
N ILE A 234 0.68 21.95 -3.00
CA ILE A 234 2.09 21.60 -2.80
C ILE A 234 2.42 20.39 -3.69
N PRO A 235 3.35 20.50 -4.66
CA PRO A 235 3.72 19.38 -5.52
C PRO A 235 4.64 18.38 -4.80
N ASN A 236 4.84 17.20 -5.39
CA ASN A 236 5.87 16.21 -5.01
C ASN A 236 5.81 15.70 -3.55
N GLN A 237 4.61 15.50 -3.02
CA GLN A 237 4.38 15.03 -1.65
C GLN A 237 4.45 13.49 -1.49
N TRP A 238 5.15 12.81 -2.40
CA TRP A 238 5.28 11.34 -2.42
C TRP A 238 5.91 10.77 -1.14
N TRP A 239 6.69 11.60 -0.44
CA TRP A 239 7.33 11.25 0.83
C TRP A 239 6.35 10.84 1.93
N GLY A 240 5.15 11.43 1.96
CA GLY A 240 4.12 11.09 2.93
C GLY A 240 3.64 9.64 2.79
N TYR A 241 3.64 9.11 1.56
CA TYR A 241 3.32 7.70 1.31
C TYR A 241 4.38 6.78 1.93
N TYR A 242 5.66 7.12 1.83
CA TYR A 242 6.75 6.29 2.35
C TYR A 242 6.81 6.32 3.89
N VAL A 243 6.57 7.48 4.51
CA VAL A 243 6.48 7.59 5.97
C VAL A 243 5.31 6.76 6.50
N GLY A 244 4.12 6.89 5.88
CA GLY A 244 2.97 6.05 6.24
C GLY A 244 3.24 4.56 6.02
N ALA A 245 3.96 4.19 4.96
CA ALA A 245 4.36 2.81 4.70
C ALA A 245 5.33 2.26 5.75
N LEU A 246 6.31 3.05 6.21
CA LEU A 246 7.24 2.64 7.28
C LEU A 246 6.50 2.42 8.60
N LEU A 247 5.61 3.34 8.96
CA LEU A 247 4.79 3.20 10.16
C LEU A 247 3.89 1.96 10.06
N ALA A 248 3.22 1.76 8.92
CA ALA A 248 2.44 0.55 8.66
C ALA A 248 3.31 -0.72 8.79
N GLY A 249 4.49 -0.72 8.17
CA GLY A 249 5.44 -1.83 8.24
C GLY A 249 5.89 -2.15 9.66
N PHE A 250 6.10 -1.13 10.51
CA PHE A 250 6.41 -1.31 11.93
C PHE A 250 5.26 -2.01 12.68
N PHE A 251 4.04 -1.49 12.55
CA PHE A 251 2.86 -2.07 13.22
C PHE A 251 2.53 -3.47 12.70
N GLU A 252 2.65 -3.73 11.40
CA GLU A 252 2.46 -5.06 10.83
C GLU A 252 3.55 -6.03 11.29
N SER A 253 4.82 -5.60 11.34
CA SER A 253 5.91 -6.43 11.86
C SER A 253 5.64 -6.84 13.30
N TRP A 254 5.16 -5.91 14.12
CA TRP A 254 4.78 -6.20 15.49
C TRP A 254 3.56 -7.13 15.56
N SER A 255 2.52 -6.89 14.76
CA SER A 255 1.35 -7.75 14.70
C SER A 255 1.72 -9.20 14.35
N ILE A 256 2.52 -9.38 13.30
CA ILE A 256 2.82 -10.69 12.74
C ILE A 256 3.78 -11.46 13.67
N SER A 257 4.72 -10.79 14.33
CA SER A 257 5.67 -11.44 15.25
C SER A 257 5.01 -12.04 16.48
N LEU A 258 3.91 -11.45 16.98
CA LEU A 258 3.20 -11.98 18.14
C LEU A 258 2.80 -13.46 17.93
N PRO A 259 2.97 -14.34 18.94
CA PRO A 259 2.33 -15.65 18.91
C PRO A 259 0.82 -15.49 19.03
N VAL A 260 0.05 -16.48 18.59
CA VAL A 260 -1.42 -16.42 18.61
C VAL A 260 -1.96 -16.55 20.04
N ARG A 261 -1.32 -17.38 20.85
CA ARG A 261 -1.56 -17.51 22.29
C ARG A 261 -0.42 -16.82 23.05
N LYS A 262 -0.73 -16.14 24.15
CA LYS A 262 0.30 -15.70 25.11
C LYS A 262 0.94 -16.92 25.74
N GLU A 263 2.27 -16.94 25.78
CA GLU A 263 2.99 -17.88 26.63
C GLU A 263 2.67 -17.50 28.07
N GLU A 264 2.16 -18.46 28.84
CA GLU A 264 2.01 -18.32 30.29
C GLU A 264 3.42 -18.46 30.87
N ILE A 265 3.93 -17.37 31.45
CA ILE A 265 5.15 -17.38 32.28
C ILE A 265 4.74 -17.82 33.68
#